data_AF-I8QYJ4-F1
#
_entry.id   AF-I8QYJ4-F1
#
_cell.length_a   1.000
_cell.length_b   1.000
_cell.length_c   1.000
_cell.angle_alpha   90.00
_cell.angle_beta   90.00
_cell.angle_gamma   90.00
#
_symmetry.space_group_name_H-M   'P 1'
#
loop_
_entity.id
_entity.type
_entity.pdbx_description
1 polymer ?
#
loop_
_entity_poly.entity_id
_entity_poly.type
_entity_poly.pdbx_seq_one_letter_code
_entity_poly.pdbx_strand_id
1 'polypeptide(L)' 'MFVVCEKHLEDAIEEFVEVYEQPPDIYKLDEVSFTDWLVPHKCDFCDEPPKYLVV' A
#
# COMPACT_ATOMS: atom_id res chain seq x y z
N MET A 1 -7.28 2.97 0.56
CA MET A 1 -6.42 1.81 0.23
C MET A 1 -5.31 2.31 -0.68
N PHE A 2 -4.06 2.15 -0.27
CA PHE A 2 -2.89 2.56 -1.05
C PHE A 2 -2.00 1.37 -1.27
N VAL A 3 -1.50 1.21 -2.48
CA VAL A 3 -0.59 0.12 -2.82
C VAL A 3 0.74 0.76 -3.19
N VAL A 4 1.75 0.55 -2.36
CA VAL A 4 2.97 1.35 -2.40
C VAL A 4 4.23 0.50 -2.36
N CYS A 5 5.30 1.05 -2.95
CA CYS A 5 6.63 0.50 -2.77
C CYS A 5 7.15 0.86 -1.38
N GLU A 6 8.25 0.23 -0.97
CA GLU A 6 8.88 0.45 0.33
C GLU A 6 9.26 1.91 0.60
N LYS A 7 9.58 2.67 -0.45
CA LYS A 7 9.99 4.08 -0.32
C LYS A 7 8.83 5.00 0.02
N HIS A 8 7.64 4.72 -0.49
CA HIS A 8 6.45 5.56 -0.31
C HIS A 8 5.47 4.97 0.71
N LEU A 9 5.94 4.03 1.53
CA LEU A 9 5.13 3.45 2.60
C LEU A 9 4.81 4.49 3.67
N GLU A 10 5.80 5.29 4.06
CA GLU A 10 5.64 6.33 5.07
C GLU A 10 4.65 7.41 4.59
N ASP A 11 4.82 7.92 3.36
CA ASP A 11 3.90 8.90 2.76
C ASP A 11 2.46 8.38 2.74
N ALA A 12 2.26 7.12 2.35
CA ALA A 12 0.92 6.52 2.30
C ALA A 12 0.28 6.35 3.67
N ILE A 13 1.07 6.08 4.71
CA ILE A 13 0.58 5.98 6.09
C ILE A 13 0.18 7.36 6.59
N GLU A 14 1.00 8.39 6.36
CA GLU A 14 0.71 9.77 6.76
C GLU A 14 -0.60 10.25 6.12
N GLU A 15 -0.72 10.13 4.79
CA GLU A 15 -1.93 10.50 4.05
C GLU A 15 -3.16 9.73 4.54
N PHE A 16 -3.01 8.44 4.84
CA PHE A 16 -4.11 7.64 5.37
C PHE A 16 -4.55 8.14 6.74
N VAL A 17 -3.63 8.39 7.67
CA VAL A 17 -3.95 8.89 9.01
C VAL A 17 -4.57 10.28 8.92
N GLU A 18 -4.12 11.14 8.02
CA GLU A 18 -4.72 12.47 7.82
C GLU A 18 -6.16 12.40 7.28
N VAL A 19 -6.43 11.49 6.34
CA VAL A 19 -7.75 11.37 5.70
C VAL A 19 -8.75 10.61 6.58
N TYR A 20 -8.30 9.53 7.22
CA TYR A 20 -9.17 8.61 7.94
C TYR A 20 -9.14 8.81 9.46
N GLU A 21 -8.25 9.66 9.99
CA GLU A 21 -8.04 9.91 11.43
C GLU A 21 -7.79 8.63 12.24
N GLN A 22 -7.37 7.56 11.57
CA GLN A 22 -7.21 6.23 12.13
C GLN A 22 -5.90 5.59 11.63
N PRO A 23 -5.26 4.73 12.44
CA PRO A 23 -4.08 4.00 12.00
C PRO A 23 -4.45 3.02 10.87
N PRO A 24 -3.66 2.96 9.78
CA PRO A 24 -3.86 1.97 8.72
C PRO A 24 -3.34 0.59 9.13
N ASP A 25 -3.91 -0.44 8.50
CA ASP A 25 -3.39 -1.80 8.47
C ASP A 25 -2.44 -1.98 7.28
N ILE A 26 -1.23 -2.48 7.54
CA ILE A 26 -0.18 -2.65 6.54
C ILE A 26 0.03 -4.14 6.25
N TYR A 27 -0.17 -4.54 5.00
CA TYR A 27 0.04 -5.90 4.53
C TYR A 27 1.20 -5.97 3.54
N LYS A 28 2.07 -6.96 3.67
CA LYS A 28 3.14 -7.24 2.70
C LYS A 28 2.59 -8.09 1.55
N LEU A 29 2.77 -7.60 0.32
CA LEU A 29 2.31 -8.31 -0.87
C LEU A 29 3.11 -9.59 -1.15
N ASP A 30 4.35 -9.67 -0.65
CA ASP A 30 5.26 -10.82 -0.83
C ASP A 30 4.74 -12.09 -0.14
N GLU A 31 4.02 -11.95 0.97
CA GLU A 31 3.53 -13.07 1.80
C GLU A 31 2.08 -13.45 1.51
N VAL A 32 1.38 -12.71 0.64
CA VAL A 32 -0.04 -12.90 0.38
C VAL A 32 -0.23 -13.32 -1.07
N SER A 33 -0.51 -14.60 -1.28
CA SER A 33 -0.91 -15.12 -2.59
C SER A 33 -2.34 -14.64 -2.87
N PHE A 34 -2.50 -13.42 -3.40
CA PHE A 34 -3.81 -12.90 -3.80
C PHE A 34 -4.33 -13.76 -4.96
N THR A 35 -5.20 -14.73 -4.66
CA THR A 35 -5.78 -15.60 -5.69
C THR A 35 -6.84 -14.91 -6.55
N ASP A 36 -7.38 -13.76 -6.13
CA ASP A 36 -8.51 -13.12 -6.84
C ASP A 36 -8.57 -11.58 -6.75
N TRP A 37 -7.58 -10.91 -6.17
CA TRP A 37 -7.57 -9.44 -6.11
C TRP A 37 -6.51 -8.88 -7.06
N LEU A 38 -6.94 -8.06 -8.03
CA LEU A 38 -6.06 -7.29 -8.92
C LEU A 38 -5.28 -6.28 -8.09
N VAL A 39 -4.21 -6.74 -7.43
CA VAL A 39 -3.27 -5.83 -6.79
C VAL A 39 -2.68 -4.98 -7.91
N PRO A 40 -2.81 -3.64 -7.86
CA PRO A 40 -2.26 -2.78 -8.89
C PRO A 40 -0.77 -3.10 -9.06
N HIS A 41 -0.35 -3.19 -10.32
CA HIS A 41 1.01 -3.62 -10.67
C HIS A 41 2.08 -2.57 -10.39
N LYS A 42 1.69 -1.38 -9.92
CA LYS A 42 2.57 -0.24 -9.67
C LYS A 42 2.16 0.48 -8.41
N CYS A 43 3.14 1.12 -7.78
CA CYS A 43 2.94 2.00 -6.63
C CYS A 43 2.02 3.19 -6.99
N ASP A 44 1.18 3.62 -6.06
CA ASP A 44 0.32 4.81 -6.26
C ASP A 44 1.16 6.08 -6.43
N PHE A 45 2.35 6.12 -5.83
CA PHE A 45 3.25 7.28 -5.84
C PHE A 45 4.36 7.21 -6.91
N CYS A 46 4.60 6.04 -7.52
CA CYS A 46 5.64 5.88 -8.54
C CYS A 46 5.43 4.63 -9.41
N ASP A 47 6.18 4.48 -10.50
CA ASP A 47 6.10 3.30 -11.37
C ASP A 47 6.90 2.07 -10.86
N GLU A 48 7.36 2.07 -9.60
CA GLU A 48 8.02 0.89 -9.01
C GLU A 48 7.00 -0.19 -8.62
N PRO A 49 7.41 -1.48 -8.64
CA PRO A 49 6.54 -2.55 -8.17
C PRO A 49 6.21 -2.34 -6.68
N PRO A 50 4.93 -2.41 -6.32
CA PRO A 50 4.55 -2.23 -4.94
C PRO A 50 4.94 -3.44 -4.10
N LYS A 51 5.16 -3.19 -2.81
CA LYS A 51 5.47 -4.23 -1.81
C LYS A 51 4.48 -4.26 -0.65
N TYR A 52 3.78 -3.15 -0.41
CA TYR A 52 2.90 -2.97 0.73
C TYR A 52 1.52 -2.51 0.29
N LEU A 53 0.50 -2.97 1.01
CA LEU A 53 -0.89 -2.53 0.93
C LEU A 53 -1.24 -1.86 2.25
N VAL A 54 -1.70 -0.62 2.19
CA VAL A 54 -2.11 0.22 3.31
C VAL A 54 -3.64 0.38 3.24
N VAL A 55 -4.38 -0.14 4.21
CA VAL A 55 -5.86 -0.18 4.22
C VAL A 55 -6.47 0.21 5.55
#